data_AF-A0A654BU85-F1
#
_entry.id   AF-A0A654BU85-F1
#
_cell.length_a   1.000
_cell.length_b   1.000
_cell.length_c   1.000
_cell.angle_alpha   90.00
_cell.angle_beta   90.00
_cell.angle_gamma   90.00
#
_symmetry.space_group_name_H-M   'P 1'
#
loop_
_entity.id
_entity.type
_entity.pdbx_description
1 polymer ?
#
loop_
_entity_poly.entity_id
_entity_poly.type
_entity_poly.pdbx_seq_one_letter_code
_entity_poly.pdbx_strand_id
1 'polypeptide(L)'
;MSKKAGELSIFGQVADAIGEDELAQALREAPLGAARMANQLKAVPPQAWAEGMQQAFQIQKFVDFIEQMIRIAHTKFWSSDPYLALQFNDNQPAHPDDPIVLAITRAHRKLTGDPRQPGWIALALFCLGRVIAVTSSKSYESDEWTDVTLMWFSLEKSFLEGNGRDTAKAVLELRKELLPDLPEIIGSRMMHGLAEAAINAGETRLFQ
;
A
#
# COMPACT_ATOMS: atom_id res chain seq x y z
N MET A 1 -28.02 -19.66 -19.71
CA MET A 1 -27.22 -19.00 -18.65
C MET A 1 -26.18 -18.11 -19.30
N SER A 2 -26.37 -16.79 -19.26
CA SER A 2 -25.27 -15.82 -19.34
C SER A 2 -25.72 -14.55 -18.64
N LYS A 3 -25.32 -14.40 -17.38
CA LYS A 3 -25.53 -13.17 -16.57
C LYS A 3 -24.36 -12.18 -16.71
N LYS A 4 -23.33 -12.49 -17.50
CA LYS A 4 -22.08 -11.72 -17.58
C LYS A 4 -21.98 -10.73 -18.76
N ALA A 5 -22.97 -10.69 -19.65
CA ALA A 5 -22.99 -9.75 -20.78
C ALA A 5 -23.75 -8.43 -20.48
N GLY A 6 -24.43 -8.33 -19.34
CA GLY A 6 -25.28 -7.17 -19.00
C GLY A 6 -24.55 -6.05 -18.25
N GLU A 7 -23.43 -6.32 -17.58
CA GLU A 7 -22.74 -5.33 -16.73
C GLU A 7 -21.72 -4.47 -17.50
N LEU A 8 -21.09 -5.04 -18.54
CA LEU A 8 -20.25 -4.30 -19.51
C LEU A 8 -21.06 -3.31 -20.37
N SER A 9 -22.39 -3.47 -20.41
CA SER A 9 -23.32 -2.56 -21.08
C SER A 9 -23.49 -1.23 -20.35
N ILE A 10 -23.21 -1.18 -19.04
CA ILE A 10 -23.60 -0.05 -18.19
C ILE A 10 -22.64 1.14 -18.38
N PHE A 11 -21.34 0.90 -18.54
CA PHE A 11 -20.35 1.98 -18.70
C PHE A 11 -20.38 2.62 -20.10
N GLY A 12 -20.60 1.82 -21.15
CA GLY A 12 -20.89 2.34 -22.50
C GLY A 12 -22.19 3.16 -22.52
N GLN A 13 -23.21 2.69 -21.79
CA GLN A 13 -24.47 3.44 -21.62
C GLN A 13 -24.33 4.73 -20.81
N VAL A 14 -23.38 4.81 -19.87
CA VAL A 14 -23.11 6.04 -19.11
C VAL A 14 -22.42 7.09 -19.99
N ALA A 15 -21.48 6.68 -20.85
CA ALA A 15 -20.88 7.59 -21.82
C ALA A 15 -21.88 8.10 -22.89
N ASP A 16 -22.80 7.22 -23.33
CA ASP A 16 -23.88 7.60 -24.26
C ASP A 16 -25.01 8.42 -23.59
N ALA A 17 -25.17 8.32 -22.26
CA ALA A 17 -26.22 9.02 -21.50
C ALA A 17 -25.80 10.40 -20.97
N ILE A 18 -24.50 10.65 -20.84
CA ILE A 18 -23.96 11.95 -20.44
C ILE A 18 -23.83 12.80 -21.71
N GLY A 19 -24.70 13.79 -21.89
CA GLY A 19 -24.62 14.69 -23.05
C GLY A 19 -23.27 15.43 -23.11
N GLU A 20 -22.86 15.93 -24.28
CA GLU A 20 -21.56 16.62 -24.47
C GLU A 20 -21.31 17.73 -23.44
N ASP A 21 -22.35 18.46 -23.03
CA ASP A 21 -22.27 19.53 -22.03
C ASP A 21 -22.06 19.01 -20.59
N GLU A 22 -22.71 17.91 -20.23
CA GLU A 22 -22.57 17.26 -18.92
C GLU A 22 -21.21 16.57 -18.80
N LEU A 23 -20.71 16.01 -19.91
CA LEU A 23 -19.36 15.45 -20.01
C LEU A 23 -18.33 16.58 -19.90
N ALA A 24 -18.54 17.69 -20.60
CA ALA A 24 -17.65 18.85 -20.54
C ALA A 24 -17.66 19.53 -19.15
N GLN A 25 -18.77 19.49 -18.43
CA GLN A 25 -18.84 19.96 -17.05
C GLN A 25 -18.16 18.99 -16.09
N ALA A 26 -18.41 17.68 -16.22
CA ALA A 26 -17.74 16.64 -15.43
C ALA A 26 -16.22 16.68 -15.63
N LEU A 27 -15.73 16.88 -16.85
CA LEU A 27 -14.30 17.04 -17.16
C LEU A 27 -13.72 18.35 -16.61
N ARG A 28 -14.52 19.41 -16.47
CA ARG A 28 -14.10 20.68 -15.84
C ARG A 28 -14.04 20.57 -14.31
N GLU A 29 -14.95 19.81 -13.72
CA GLU A 29 -15.06 19.66 -12.26
C GLU A 29 -14.21 18.51 -11.71
N ALA A 30 -13.92 17.47 -12.50
CA ALA A 30 -13.12 16.32 -12.10
C ALA A 30 -11.71 16.70 -11.59
N PRO A 31 -10.96 17.63 -12.22
CA PRO A 31 -9.68 18.09 -11.69
C PRO A 31 -9.82 18.78 -10.32
N LEU A 32 -10.92 19.51 -10.09
CA LEU A 32 -11.19 20.19 -8.82
C LEU A 32 -11.59 19.18 -7.74
N GLY A 33 -12.40 18.18 -8.09
CA GLY A 33 -12.76 17.06 -7.21
C GLY A 33 -11.55 16.23 -6.82
N ALA A 34 -10.73 15.83 -7.80
CA ALA A 34 -9.50 15.10 -7.59
C ALA A 34 -8.48 15.90 -6.76
N ALA A 35 -8.32 17.20 -7.02
CA ALA A 35 -7.44 18.07 -6.23
C ALA A 35 -7.95 18.25 -4.78
N ARG A 36 -9.27 18.37 -4.58
CA ARG A 36 -9.87 18.42 -3.24
C ARG A 36 -9.67 17.10 -2.49
N MET A 37 -9.91 15.97 -3.14
CA MET A 37 -9.65 14.65 -2.56
C MET A 37 -8.17 14.48 -2.23
N ALA A 38 -7.25 14.80 -3.15
CA ALA A 38 -5.81 14.73 -2.90
C ALA A 38 -5.38 15.62 -1.71
N ASN A 39 -5.98 16.81 -1.55
CA ASN A 39 -5.74 17.66 -0.40
C ASN A 39 -6.33 17.11 0.90
N GLN A 40 -7.51 16.48 0.87
CA GLN A 40 -8.11 15.81 2.02
C GLN A 40 -7.29 14.59 2.46
N LEU A 41 -6.81 13.79 1.51
CA LEU A 41 -5.93 12.64 1.76
C LEU A 41 -4.58 13.09 2.36
N LYS A 42 -4.06 14.26 1.95
CA LYS A 42 -2.88 14.90 2.57
C LYS A 42 -3.16 15.47 3.96
N ALA A 43 -4.42 15.71 4.32
CA ALA A 43 -4.80 16.41 5.54
C ALA A 43 -5.16 15.50 6.72
N VAL A 44 -5.28 14.17 6.53
CA VAL A 44 -5.58 13.26 7.64
C VAL A 44 -4.37 13.23 8.59
N PRO A 45 -4.51 13.72 9.85
CA PRO A 45 -3.41 13.70 10.79
C PRO A 45 -3.02 12.24 11.12
N PRO A 46 -1.73 11.93 11.34
CA PRO A 46 -1.28 10.56 11.62
C PRO A 46 -2.03 9.87 12.76
N GLN A 47 -2.44 10.64 13.78
CA GLN A 47 -3.22 10.15 14.90
C GLN A 47 -4.63 9.70 14.48
N ALA A 48 -5.33 10.52 13.70
CA ALA A 48 -6.67 10.20 13.19
C ALA A 48 -6.62 9.01 12.23
N TRP A 49 -5.57 8.95 11.40
CA TRP A 49 -5.33 7.80 10.53
C TRP A 49 -5.17 6.51 11.35
N ALA A 50 -4.33 6.54 12.38
CA ALA A 50 -4.09 5.37 13.23
C ALA A 50 -5.35 4.91 13.96
N GLU A 51 -6.15 5.84 14.50
CA GLU A 51 -7.43 5.55 15.16
C GLU A 51 -8.43 4.90 14.20
N GLY A 52 -8.57 5.43 12.98
CA GLY A 52 -9.43 4.83 11.97
C GLY A 52 -8.95 3.43 11.56
N MET A 53 -7.63 3.24 11.42
CA MET A 53 -7.03 1.95 11.07
C MET A 53 -7.19 0.88 12.14
N GLN A 54 -7.44 1.23 13.41
CA GLN A 54 -7.76 0.23 14.45
C GLN A 54 -8.98 -0.62 14.08
N GLN A 55 -9.92 -0.08 13.30
CA GLN A 55 -11.10 -0.83 12.85
C GLN A 55 -10.72 -2.00 11.93
N ALA A 56 -9.59 -1.93 11.21
CA ALA A 56 -9.07 -3.03 10.40
C ALA A 56 -8.73 -4.24 11.27
N PHE A 57 -8.13 -3.99 12.44
CA PHE A 57 -7.69 -5.02 13.39
C PHE A 57 -8.85 -5.65 14.18
N GLN A 58 -10.08 -5.14 14.05
CA GLN A 58 -11.29 -5.81 14.55
C GLN A 58 -11.74 -6.94 13.63
N ILE A 59 -11.18 -7.05 12.42
CA ILE A 59 -11.50 -8.09 11.44
C ILE A 59 -10.44 -9.18 11.51
N GLN A 60 -10.76 -10.33 12.11
CA GLN A 60 -9.80 -11.41 12.35
C GLN A 60 -9.04 -11.85 11.08
N LYS A 61 -9.73 -11.97 9.95
CA LYS A 61 -9.09 -12.35 8.67
C LYS A 61 -8.00 -11.37 8.23
N PHE A 62 -8.16 -10.08 8.55
CA PHE A 62 -7.15 -9.07 8.26
C PHE A 62 -5.96 -9.20 9.22
N VAL A 63 -6.22 -9.49 10.50
CA VAL A 63 -5.17 -9.82 11.47
C VAL A 63 -4.37 -11.03 10.99
N ASP A 64 -5.04 -12.12 10.61
CA ASP A 64 -4.40 -13.34 10.09
C ASP A 64 -3.55 -13.05 8.84
N PHE A 65 -4.02 -12.15 7.97
CA PHE A 65 -3.30 -11.67 6.79
C PHE A 65 -2.00 -10.94 7.19
N ILE A 66 -2.07 -9.98 8.11
CA ILE A 66 -0.88 -9.26 8.61
C ILE A 66 0.10 -10.23 9.28
N GLU A 67 -0.39 -11.14 10.12
CA GLU A 67 0.43 -12.17 10.77
C GLU A 67 1.08 -13.11 9.76
N GLN A 68 0.42 -13.43 8.65
CA GLN A 68 1.02 -14.22 7.58
C GLN A 68 2.21 -13.46 6.94
N MET A 69 2.04 -12.18 6.63
CA MET A 69 3.13 -11.35 6.09
C MET A 69 4.33 -11.29 7.04
N ILE A 70 4.07 -11.08 8.34
CA ILE A 70 5.11 -11.01 9.37
C ILE A 70 5.83 -12.35 9.52
N ARG A 71 5.11 -13.48 9.50
CA ARG A 71 5.72 -14.82 9.54
C ARG A 71 6.68 -15.06 8.38
N ILE A 72 6.27 -14.70 7.16
CA ILE A 72 7.12 -14.79 5.96
C ILE A 72 8.35 -13.89 6.11
N ALA A 73 8.13 -12.66 6.57
CA ALA A 73 9.21 -11.70 6.81
C ALA A 73 10.20 -12.21 7.85
N HIS A 74 9.78 -12.81 8.96
CA HIS A 74 10.71 -13.36 9.96
C HIS A 74 11.72 -14.34 9.34
N THR A 75 11.30 -15.18 8.41
CA THR A 75 12.23 -16.10 7.74
C THR A 75 13.22 -15.35 6.83
N LYS A 76 12.73 -14.45 5.98
CA LYS A 76 13.56 -13.78 4.96
C LYS A 76 14.42 -12.66 5.53
N PHE A 77 13.86 -11.87 6.43
CA PHE A 77 14.45 -10.68 7.01
C PHE A 77 15.64 -11.03 7.92
N TRP A 78 15.57 -12.13 8.68
CA TRP A 78 16.69 -12.62 9.49
C TRP A 78 17.91 -13.01 8.65
N SER A 79 17.69 -13.61 7.49
CA SER A 79 18.76 -14.00 6.56
C SER A 79 19.24 -12.87 5.64
N SER A 80 18.60 -11.70 5.69
CA SER A 80 18.92 -10.58 4.80
C SER A 80 20.08 -9.76 5.36
N ASP A 81 21.03 -9.41 4.50
CA ASP A 81 22.08 -8.46 4.85
C ASP A 81 21.57 -7.01 4.72
N PRO A 82 21.47 -6.24 5.82
CA PRO A 82 21.03 -4.84 5.75
C PRO A 82 21.97 -3.95 4.93
N TYR A 83 23.24 -4.34 4.75
CA TYR A 83 24.20 -3.61 3.91
C TYR A 83 23.79 -3.63 2.43
N LEU A 84 23.17 -4.72 1.99
CA LEU A 84 22.71 -4.91 0.62
C LEU A 84 21.30 -4.36 0.39
N ALA A 85 20.63 -3.82 1.42
CA ALA A 85 19.24 -3.39 1.34
C ALA A 85 19.00 -2.18 0.41
N LEU A 86 20.05 -1.38 0.16
CA LEU A 86 20.05 -0.27 -0.80
C LEU A 86 20.58 -0.67 -2.18
N GLN A 87 21.03 -1.92 -2.33
CA GLN A 87 21.47 -2.44 -3.61
C GLN A 87 20.24 -2.80 -4.46
N PHE A 88 20.10 -2.14 -5.60
CA PHE A 88 19.06 -2.36 -6.57
C PHE A 88 19.64 -2.37 -7.98
N ASN A 89 19.34 -3.43 -8.75
CA ASN A 89 19.96 -3.73 -10.04
C ASN A 89 21.50 -3.79 -9.93
N ASP A 90 22.20 -3.11 -10.84
CA ASP A 90 23.65 -3.15 -10.97
C ASP A 90 24.36 -2.03 -10.17
N ASN A 91 23.65 -1.35 -9.25
CA ASN A 91 24.31 -0.35 -8.42
C ASN A 91 25.26 -1.01 -7.42
N GLN A 92 26.30 -0.27 -7.04
CA GLN A 92 27.21 -0.71 -5.98
C GLN A 92 26.51 -0.57 -4.62
N PRO A 93 26.82 -1.45 -3.66
CA PRO A 93 26.38 -1.27 -2.28
C PRO A 93 26.76 0.13 -1.75
N ALA A 94 25.89 0.72 -0.93
CA ALA A 94 26.19 1.99 -0.28
C ALA A 94 27.40 1.87 0.65
N HIS A 95 28.01 2.99 1.04
CA HIS A 95 29.13 2.94 2.00
C HIS A 95 28.65 2.42 3.36
N PRO A 96 29.39 1.55 4.09
CA PRO A 96 28.95 1.01 5.38
C PRO A 96 28.64 2.09 6.43
N ASP A 97 29.36 3.21 6.37
CA ASP A 97 29.18 4.36 7.28
C ASP A 97 28.11 5.37 6.80
N ASP A 98 27.38 5.07 5.72
CA ASP A 98 26.26 5.90 5.29
C ASP A 98 25.20 5.94 6.42
N PRO A 99 24.73 7.14 6.83
CA PRO A 99 23.72 7.28 7.88
C PRO A 99 22.46 6.43 7.64
N ILE A 100 22.05 6.25 6.38
CA ILE A 100 20.89 5.44 5.99
C ILE A 100 21.19 3.95 6.20
N VAL A 101 22.39 3.48 5.83
CA VAL A 101 22.81 2.09 6.07
C VAL A 101 22.87 1.78 7.57
N LEU A 102 23.39 2.72 8.36
CA LEU A 102 23.43 2.59 9.82
C LEU A 102 22.01 2.56 10.42
N ALA A 103 21.11 3.41 9.94
CA ALA A 103 19.69 3.44 10.33
C ALA A 103 18.99 2.10 10.02
N ILE A 104 19.15 1.58 8.80
CA ILE A 104 18.61 0.28 8.39
C ILE A 104 19.16 -0.83 9.28
N THR A 105 20.48 -0.84 9.52
CA THR A 105 21.15 -1.85 10.35
C THR A 105 20.62 -1.84 11.79
N ARG A 106 20.41 -0.65 12.38
CA ARG A 106 19.84 -0.52 13.73
C ARG A 106 18.38 -1.00 13.77
N ALA A 107 17.56 -0.57 12.83
CA ALA A 107 16.16 -0.98 12.76
C ALA A 107 16.03 -2.49 12.52
N HIS A 108 16.88 -3.07 11.66
CA HIS A 108 16.97 -4.50 11.41
C HIS A 108 17.33 -5.27 12.69
N ARG A 109 18.37 -4.85 13.41
CA ARG A 109 18.77 -5.47 14.68
C ARG A 109 17.65 -5.38 15.73
N LYS A 110 16.95 -4.25 15.80
CA LYS A 110 15.82 -4.07 16.71
C LYS A 110 14.66 -5.00 16.37
N LEU A 111 14.30 -5.10 15.08
CA LEU A 111 13.23 -5.99 14.57
C LEU A 111 13.55 -7.46 14.75
N THR A 112 14.80 -7.87 14.51
CA THR A 112 15.22 -9.26 14.70
C THR A 112 15.39 -9.61 16.18
N GLY A 113 15.75 -8.65 17.04
CA GLY A 113 15.91 -8.87 18.49
C GLY A 113 14.62 -9.24 19.24
N ASP A 114 13.44 -8.81 18.75
CA ASP A 114 12.14 -9.19 19.31
C ASP A 114 11.09 -9.42 18.20
N PRO A 115 10.71 -10.68 17.90
CA PRO A 115 9.72 -11.00 16.88
C PRO A 115 8.27 -10.59 17.26
N ARG A 116 8.03 -10.15 18.49
CA ARG A 116 6.71 -9.70 18.95
C ARG A 116 6.56 -8.18 18.97
N GLN A 117 7.60 -7.44 18.61
CA GLN A 117 7.56 -5.99 18.75
C GLN A 117 6.55 -5.35 17.77
N PRO A 118 5.87 -4.25 18.17
CA PRO A 118 4.90 -3.55 17.31
C PRO A 118 5.48 -3.01 15.99
N GLY A 119 6.80 -2.83 15.91
CA GLY A 119 7.49 -2.39 14.70
C GLY A 119 7.25 -3.29 13.49
N TRP A 120 6.99 -4.58 13.70
CA TRP A 120 6.64 -5.50 12.61
C TRP A 120 5.30 -5.16 11.96
N ILE A 121 4.31 -4.75 12.76
CA ILE A 121 2.99 -4.33 12.26
C ILE A 121 3.13 -3.01 11.49
N ALA A 122 3.90 -2.06 12.02
CA ALA A 122 4.15 -0.78 11.36
C ALA A 122 4.84 -0.99 9.99
N LEU A 123 5.87 -1.85 9.93
CA LEU A 123 6.57 -2.17 8.69
C LEU A 123 5.65 -2.92 7.70
N ALA A 124 4.83 -3.84 8.20
CA ALA A 124 3.83 -4.56 7.40
C ALA A 124 2.82 -3.61 6.73
N LEU A 125 2.28 -2.66 7.50
CA LEU A 125 1.35 -1.65 6.99
C LEU A 125 2.03 -0.67 6.03
N PHE A 126 3.28 -0.28 6.30
CA PHE A 126 4.07 0.53 5.38
C PHE A 126 4.25 -0.17 4.02
N CYS A 127 4.68 -1.44 4.03
CA CYS A 127 4.89 -2.21 2.81
C CYS A 127 3.58 -2.42 2.04
N LEU A 128 2.47 -2.69 2.74
CA LEU A 128 1.15 -2.76 2.14
C LEU A 128 0.76 -1.43 1.47
N GLY A 129 0.95 -0.30 2.17
CA GLY A 129 0.72 1.04 1.62
C GLY A 129 1.56 1.31 0.37
N ARG A 130 2.81 0.85 0.33
CA ARG A 130 3.67 0.95 -0.86
C ARG A 130 3.16 0.14 -2.03
N VAL A 131 2.72 -1.10 -1.81
CA VAL A 131 2.10 -1.91 -2.88
C VAL A 131 0.84 -1.23 -3.41
N ILE A 132 -0.01 -0.71 -2.53
CA ILE A 132 -1.22 0.03 -2.91
C ILE A 132 -0.86 1.24 -3.78
N ALA A 133 0.07 2.08 -3.34
CA ALA A 133 0.44 3.31 -4.05
C ALA A 133 1.09 3.01 -5.42
N VAL A 134 2.04 2.08 -5.48
CA VAL A 134 2.71 1.73 -6.75
C VAL A 134 1.74 1.09 -7.73
N THR A 135 0.86 0.21 -7.26
CA THR A 135 -0.10 -0.48 -8.15
C THR A 135 -1.17 0.48 -8.63
N SER A 136 -1.64 1.39 -7.78
CA SER A 136 -2.59 2.44 -8.18
C SER A 136 -1.97 3.37 -9.21
N SER A 137 -0.74 3.86 -8.99
CA SER A 137 -0.02 4.69 -9.96
C SER A 137 0.13 4.00 -11.32
N LYS A 138 0.55 2.73 -11.34
CA LYS A 138 0.67 1.96 -12.59
C LYS A 138 -0.67 1.73 -13.27
N SER A 139 -1.73 1.50 -12.49
CA SER A 139 -3.07 1.29 -13.04
C SER A 139 -3.67 2.60 -13.58
N TYR A 140 -3.27 3.76 -13.04
CA TYR A 140 -3.63 5.08 -13.58
C TYR A 140 -2.97 5.37 -14.92
N GLU A 141 -1.72 4.93 -15.10
CA GLU A 141 -0.98 5.04 -16.36
C GLU A 141 -1.44 4.04 -17.43
N SER A 142 -2.34 3.12 -17.10
CA SER A 142 -2.87 2.11 -18.01
C SER A 142 -3.92 2.69 -18.97
N ASP A 143 -3.84 2.29 -20.24
CA ASP A 143 -4.89 2.56 -21.23
C ASP A 143 -6.18 1.76 -20.97
N GLU A 144 -6.10 0.71 -20.14
CA GLU A 144 -7.24 -0.12 -19.73
C GLU A 144 -7.63 0.15 -18.27
N TRP A 145 -8.86 0.64 -18.08
CA TRP A 145 -9.48 0.87 -16.77
C TRP A 145 -10.43 -0.27 -16.46
N THR A 146 -9.92 -1.27 -15.75
CA THR A 146 -10.68 -2.46 -15.37
C THR A 146 -11.27 -2.34 -13.97
N ASP A 147 -12.16 -3.26 -13.58
CA ASP A 147 -12.66 -3.35 -12.19
C ASP A 147 -11.51 -3.48 -11.18
N VAL A 148 -10.42 -4.17 -11.57
CA VAL A 148 -9.21 -4.30 -10.75
C VAL A 148 -8.56 -2.93 -10.51
N THR A 149 -8.47 -2.10 -11.55
CA THR A 149 -7.95 -0.73 -11.45
C THR A 149 -8.78 0.10 -10.46
N LEU A 150 -10.11 0.00 -10.55
CA LEU A 150 -11.02 0.71 -9.64
C LEU A 150 -10.92 0.20 -8.20
N MET A 151 -10.73 -1.11 -8.00
CA MET A 151 -10.49 -1.69 -6.67
C MET A 151 -9.22 -1.13 -6.02
N TRP A 152 -8.13 -0.98 -6.80
CA TRP A 152 -6.89 -0.38 -6.30
C TRP A 152 -7.06 1.07 -5.87
N PHE A 153 -7.74 1.89 -6.68
CA PHE A 153 -8.04 3.28 -6.31
C PHE A 153 -8.93 3.39 -5.07
N SER A 154 -9.95 2.53 -4.97
CA SER A 154 -10.82 2.50 -3.78
C SER A 154 -10.05 2.08 -2.53
N LEU A 155 -9.12 1.14 -2.66
CA LEU A 155 -8.24 0.73 -1.56
C LEU A 155 -7.27 1.84 -1.18
N GLU A 156 -6.61 2.49 -2.16
CA GLU A 156 -5.70 3.61 -1.90
C GLU A 156 -6.39 4.74 -1.16
N LYS A 157 -7.57 5.14 -1.64
CA LYS A 157 -8.40 6.14 -0.95
C LYS A 157 -8.70 5.72 0.49
N SER A 158 -9.24 4.51 0.68
CA SER A 158 -9.63 4.02 2.00
C SER A 158 -8.44 3.92 2.97
N PHE A 159 -7.29 3.50 2.45
CA PHE A 159 -6.05 3.42 3.21
C PHE A 159 -5.59 4.81 3.62
N LEU A 160 -5.51 5.78 2.70
CA LEU A 160 -5.08 7.15 3.00
C LEU A 160 -6.05 7.91 3.92
N GLU A 161 -7.34 7.63 3.85
CA GLU A 161 -8.36 8.20 4.75
C GLU A 161 -8.32 7.60 6.16
N GLY A 162 -7.53 6.53 6.37
CA GLY A 162 -7.53 5.78 7.62
C GLY A 162 -8.82 4.98 7.83
N ASN A 163 -9.61 4.72 6.78
CA ASN A 163 -10.81 3.89 6.88
C ASN A 163 -10.41 2.41 6.98
N GLY A 164 -10.10 1.97 8.21
CA GLY A 164 -9.57 0.62 8.46
C GLY A 164 -10.54 -0.51 8.08
N ARG A 165 -11.84 -0.31 8.27
CA ARG A 165 -12.85 -1.31 7.94
C ARG A 165 -12.89 -1.60 6.43
N ASP A 166 -12.94 -0.56 5.61
CA ASP A 166 -13.04 -0.73 4.16
C ASP A 166 -11.70 -1.12 3.55
N THR A 167 -10.59 -0.60 4.11
CA THR A 167 -9.23 -1.09 3.81
C THR A 167 -9.11 -2.59 4.01
N ALA A 168 -9.51 -3.11 5.17
CA ALA A 168 -9.43 -4.53 5.48
C ALA A 168 -10.27 -5.39 4.53
N LYS A 169 -11.50 -4.96 4.22
CA LYS A 169 -12.36 -5.67 3.26
C LYS A 169 -11.74 -5.72 1.88
N ALA A 170 -11.30 -4.57 1.35
CA ALA A 170 -10.73 -4.47 0.01
C ALA A 170 -9.44 -5.28 -0.12
N VAL A 171 -8.56 -5.26 0.89
CA VAL A 171 -7.33 -6.09 0.90
C VAL A 171 -7.67 -7.58 0.86
N LEU A 172 -8.66 -8.02 1.65
CA LEU A 172 -9.07 -9.43 1.69
C LEU A 172 -9.75 -9.87 0.39
N GLU A 173 -10.48 -8.97 -0.27
CA GLU A 173 -11.09 -9.22 -1.56
C GLU A 173 -10.04 -9.31 -2.69
N LEU A 174 -9.11 -8.35 -2.76
CA LEU A 174 -7.97 -8.38 -3.68
C LEU A 174 -7.16 -9.66 -3.53
N ARG A 175 -6.88 -10.07 -2.27
CA ARG A 175 -6.19 -11.33 -2.00
C ARG A 175 -6.96 -12.53 -2.55
N LYS A 176 -8.27 -12.58 -2.35
CA LYS A 176 -9.09 -13.72 -2.73
C LYS A 176 -9.25 -13.86 -4.25
N GLU A 177 -9.49 -12.74 -4.93
CA GLU A 177 -9.91 -12.76 -6.33
C GLU A 177 -8.75 -12.59 -7.31
N LEU A 178 -7.68 -11.88 -6.91
CA LEU A 178 -6.69 -11.37 -7.88
C LEU A 178 -5.24 -11.69 -7.51
N LEU A 179 -4.89 -11.66 -6.22
CA LEU A 179 -3.51 -11.82 -5.75
C LEU A 179 -3.44 -12.69 -4.48
N PRO A 180 -3.65 -14.02 -4.59
CA PRO A 180 -3.58 -14.92 -3.44
C PRO A 180 -2.21 -14.89 -2.74
N ASP A 181 -1.14 -14.63 -3.50
CA ASP A 181 0.24 -14.56 -3.04
C ASP A 181 0.65 -13.19 -2.48
N LEU A 182 -0.29 -12.25 -2.35
CA LEU A 182 -0.02 -10.91 -1.81
C LEU A 182 0.74 -10.93 -0.47
N PRO A 183 0.44 -11.83 0.49
CA PRO A 183 1.22 -11.92 1.73
C PRO A 183 2.70 -12.29 1.50
N GLU A 184 2.99 -13.16 0.53
CA GLU A 184 4.35 -13.58 0.17
C GLU A 184 5.11 -12.46 -0.53
N ILE A 185 4.46 -11.76 -1.46
CA ILE A 185 5.03 -10.61 -2.17
C ILE A 185 5.46 -9.54 -1.17
N ILE A 186 4.60 -9.21 -0.20
CA ILE A 186 4.88 -8.19 0.81
C ILE A 186 5.90 -8.70 1.83
N GLY A 187 5.64 -9.88 2.42
CA GLY A 187 6.48 -10.44 3.49
C GLY A 187 7.93 -10.66 3.06
N SER A 188 8.14 -11.19 1.85
CA SER A 188 9.49 -11.42 1.31
C SER A 188 10.29 -10.16 1.03
N ARG A 189 9.61 -9.01 0.88
CA ARG A 189 10.23 -7.72 0.52
C ARG A 189 10.30 -6.72 1.67
N MET A 190 9.96 -7.11 2.90
CA MET A 190 9.96 -6.18 4.04
C MET A 190 11.33 -5.54 4.32
N MET A 191 12.46 -6.18 3.97
CA MET A 191 13.78 -5.54 4.07
C MET A 191 13.91 -4.33 3.13
N HIS A 192 13.42 -4.45 1.90
CA HIS A 192 13.38 -3.34 0.95
C HIS A 192 12.39 -2.26 1.40
N GLY A 193 11.25 -2.66 1.96
CA GLY A 193 10.31 -1.73 2.59
C GLY A 193 10.94 -0.96 3.76
N LEU A 194 11.78 -1.60 4.56
CA LEU A 194 12.53 -0.93 5.63
C LEU A 194 13.56 0.06 5.05
N ALA A 195 14.27 -0.33 4.00
CA ALA A 195 15.24 0.55 3.33
C ALA A 195 14.55 1.78 2.74
N GLU A 196 13.42 1.59 2.07
CA GLU A 196 12.61 2.69 1.55
C GLU A 196 12.05 3.58 2.67
N ALA A 197 11.58 2.98 3.77
CA ALA A 197 11.16 3.73 4.93
C ALA A 197 12.31 4.58 5.49
N ALA A 198 13.54 4.05 5.56
CA ALA A 198 14.72 4.77 6.03
C ALA A 198 15.10 5.95 5.12
N ILE A 199 15.02 5.77 3.80
CA ILE A 199 15.26 6.84 2.81
C ILE A 199 14.22 7.97 2.99
N ASN A 200 12.94 7.61 3.07
CA ASN A 200 11.84 8.57 3.14
C ASN A 200 11.72 9.26 4.50
N ALA A 201 12.16 8.58 5.55
CA ALA A 201 12.10 9.05 6.93
C ALA A 201 13.09 10.14 7.27
N GLY A 202 14.25 10.23 6.58
CA GLY A 202 15.38 10.99 7.10
C GLY A 202 15.74 10.61 8.55
N GLU A 203 16.34 11.51 9.32
CA GLU A 203 16.66 11.32 10.76
C GLU A 203 15.41 11.33 11.67
N THR A 204 14.40 10.49 11.42
CA THR A 204 13.27 10.34 12.36
C THR A 204 13.57 9.33 13.47
N ARG A 205 12.90 9.51 14.62
CA ARG A 205 13.06 8.73 15.86
C ARG A 205 12.85 7.22 15.74
N LEU A 206 12.31 6.73 14.62
CA LEU A 206 12.16 5.30 14.36
C LEU A 206 13.50 4.62 14.01
N PHE A 207 14.48 5.43 13.58
CA PHE A 207 15.81 5.05 13.11
C PHE A 207 16.97 5.62 13.96
N GLN A 208 16.67 6.47 14.95
CA GLN A 208 17.61 6.93 15.99
C GLN A 208 17.77 5.85 17.07
#